data_AF-A0A924UGB4-F1
#
_entry.id   AF-A0A924UGB4-F1
#
_cell.length_a   1.000
_cell.length_b   1.000
_cell.length_c   1.000
_cell.angle_alpha   90.00
_cell.angle_beta   90.00
_cell.angle_gamma   90.00
#
_symmetry.space_group_name_H-M   'P 1'
#
loop_
_entity.id
_entity.type
_entity.pdbx_description
1 polymer ?
#
loop_
_entity_poly.entity_id
_entity_poly.type
_entity_poly.pdbx_seq_one_letter_code
_entity_poly.pdbx_strand_id
1 'polypeptide(L)'
;MDCLHRVVRLKFFTALFILATITSIKSYGDAPPTCYRLQIKNSPEREVNFDTHSEVWCYQNILTPQRKLFIYNADQPQIKPELSLILDEAGVITHGSLVAGKLSVHQVQSKVFNPFSVPLVQPKNQKPIKNLTTNQINLLQTSQAFKYLISAAKSPVANFSLNISEPKLQSVSTVLPWRGYWWPRQNGSILRPLAKYDRFVESQTGVNPGTVVVENTRHPRSNVTWSGHCNGWAASSILRAEPSQPRTDLTSGITFSVSDQKGILAEADYCVPTAFFGNRNRGGGNKGDIRPELFHKTLLYYVGELQKPLALDVHSSPAVDNHIISAYDMEIAPMSAHTFLVTATVTIHGYDHTIIEIPGVAPTYTKIYKYNLTTDESGQPIGGTWISENPDFMWVPLSPGHCQKIEEQWLNTLLSM
;
A
#
# COMPACT_ATOMS: atom_id res chain seq x y z
N MET A 1 39.37 53.03 15.70
CA MET A 1 40.51 52.39 15.01
C MET A 1 41.56 52.11 16.07
N ASP A 2 42.21 50.96 15.94
CA ASP A 2 43.23 50.37 16.83
C ASP A 2 42.74 49.61 18.07
N CYS A 3 42.78 48.28 17.96
CA CYS A 3 42.67 47.34 19.06
C CYS A 3 43.87 46.41 18.99
N LEU A 4 44.76 46.48 19.99
CA LEU A 4 45.90 45.58 20.16
C LEU A 4 46.18 45.38 21.66
N HIS A 5 46.53 44.13 21.99
CA HIS A 5 47.03 43.60 23.27
C HIS A 5 45.99 43.26 24.36
N ARG A 6 46.05 42.13 25.09
CA ARG A 6 47.16 41.21 25.40
C ARG A 6 46.64 39.88 26.04
N VAL A 7 47.19 38.75 25.56
CA VAL A 7 47.85 37.64 26.30
C VAL A 7 47.15 36.87 27.45
N VAL A 8 46.76 35.63 27.14
CA VAL A 8 47.04 34.30 27.76
C VAL A 8 47.52 34.18 29.23
N ARG A 9 46.81 33.35 30.03
CA ARG A 9 47.31 32.20 30.89
C ARG A 9 46.12 31.55 31.64
N LEU A 10 45.60 30.38 31.26
CA LEU A 10 45.94 28.98 31.59
C LEU A 10 45.53 28.45 33.01
N LYS A 11 44.63 27.46 32.97
CA LYS A 11 44.27 26.36 33.92
C LYS A 11 43.47 26.71 35.19
N PHE A 12 42.30 26.08 35.37
CA PHE A 12 42.14 24.87 36.19
C PHE A 12 40.76 24.22 35.98
N PHE A 13 40.73 22.91 36.25
CA PHE A 13 39.66 21.92 36.09
C PHE A 13 38.25 22.34 36.54
N THR A 14 37.25 22.03 35.71
CA THR A 14 35.97 21.49 36.20
C THR A 14 35.42 20.51 35.17
N ALA A 15 35.51 19.21 35.49
CA ALA A 15 34.74 18.17 34.85
C ALA A 15 33.26 18.42 35.17
N LEU A 16 32.50 18.91 34.19
CA LEU A 16 31.05 18.99 34.32
C LEU A 16 30.46 17.77 33.61
N PHE A 17 29.93 16.88 34.44
CA PHE A 17 29.10 15.72 34.12
C PHE A 17 28.23 15.96 32.89
N ILE A 18 28.52 15.24 31.81
CA ILE A 18 27.51 14.86 30.82
C ILE A 18 26.63 13.83 31.53
N LEU A 19 25.62 14.30 32.27
CA LEU A 19 24.52 13.45 32.68
C LEU A 19 23.68 13.20 31.42
N ALA A 20 24.09 12.20 30.64
CA ALA A 20 23.22 11.60 29.66
C ALA A 20 22.00 11.09 30.44
N THR A 21 20.89 11.81 30.36
CA THR A 21 19.60 11.28 30.75
C THR A 21 19.29 10.16 29.76
N ILE A 22 19.71 8.94 30.12
CA ILE A 22 19.17 7.72 29.56
C ILE A 22 17.71 7.73 30.00
N THR A 23 16.84 8.29 29.17
CA THR A 23 15.40 8.11 29.32
C THR A 23 15.18 6.61 29.20
N SER A 24 14.84 5.97 30.32
CA SER A 24 14.44 4.58 30.36
C SER A 24 13.34 4.38 29.34
N ILE A 25 13.63 3.62 28.28
CA ILE A 25 12.66 3.23 27.27
C ILE A 25 11.66 2.32 28.00
N LYS A 26 10.51 2.86 28.42
CA LYS A 26 9.42 2.03 28.93
C LYS A 26 8.92 1.17 27.78
N SER A 27 9.14 -0.14 27.88
CA SER A 27 8.48 -1.14 27.04
C SER A 27 6.97 -0.93 27.12
N TYR A 28 6.31 -0.81 25.96
CA TYR A 28 4.86 -0.61 25.89
C TYR A 28 4.06 -1.92 25.99
N GLY A 29 4.68 -3.09 25.87
CA GLY A 29 3.96 -4.38 25.86
C GLY A 29 3.95 -5.11 27.20
N ASP A 30 2.80 -5.74 27.52
CA ASP A 30 2.61 -6.62 28.68
C ASP A 30 3.41 -7.92 28.55
N ALA A 31 3.62 -8.35 27.30
CA ALA A 31 4.21 -9.63 26.91
C ALA A 31 4.93 -9.48 25.55
N PRO A 32 5.85 -10.41 25.21
CA PRO A 32 6.42 -10.46 23.86
C PRO A 32 5.31 -10.64 22.81
N PRO A 33 5.51 -10.11 21.58
CA PRO A 33 4.55 -10.33 20.50
C PRO A 33 4.41 -11.83 20.18
N THR A 34 3.24 -12.21 19.69
CA THR A 34 3.06 -13.51 19.04
C THR A 34 2.95 -13.31 17.55
N CYS A 35 3.81 -13.95 16.76
CA CYS A 35 3.85 -13.76 15.30
C CYS A 35 3.49 -15.03 14.54
N TYR A 36 2.93 -14.83 13.36
CA TYR A 36 2.40 -15.87 12.48
C TYR A 36 2.84 -15.61 11.04
N ARG A 37 3.13 -16.68 10.32
CA ARG A 37 3.31 -16.62 8.86
C ARG A 37 1.95 -16.82 8.21
N LEU A 38 1.34 -15.72 7.79
CA LEU A 38 0.02 -15.70 7.16
C LEU A 38 0.16 -15.96 5.66
N GLN A 39 -0.66 -16.86 5.13
CA GLN A 39 -0.75 -17.09 3.68
C GLN A 39 -1.68 -16.05 3.05
N ILE A 40 -1.15 -15.26 2.14
CA ILE A 40 -1.92 -14.28 1.37
C ILE A 40 -2.55 -15.01 0.19
N LYS A 41 -3.85 -15.29 0.31
CA LYS A 41 -4.57 -16.18 -0.63
C LYS A 41 -4.67 -15.59 -2.04
N ASN A 42 -4.82 -14.27 -2.13
CA ASN A 42 -5.05 -13.55 -3.36
C ASN A 42 -4.08 -12.37 -3.45
N SER A 43 -3.56 -12.14 -4.65
CA SER A 43 -2.65 -11.04 -4.94
C SER A 43 -2.71 -10.71 -6.43
N PRO A 44 -2.45 -9.44 -6.81
CA PRO A 44 -2.61 -8.99 -8.19
C PRO A 44 -1.64 -9.65 -9.18
N GLU A 45 -0.50 -10.17 -8.70
CA GLU A 45 0.55 -10.82 -9.52
C GLU A 45 0.31 -12.31 -9.80
N ARG A 46 -0.70 -12.95 -9.17
CA ARG A 46 -0.81 -14.43 -9.13
C ARG A 46 -1.28 -15.09 -10.43
N GLU A 47 -0.48 -15.10 -11.48
CA GLU A 47 -0.75 -15.82 -12.73
C GLU A 47 -0.43 -17.32 -12.62
N VAL A 48 -1.43 -18.12 -12.22
CA VAL A 48 -1.51 -19.59 -12.34
C VAL A 48 -0.48 -20.45 -11.57
N ASN A 49 0.81 -20.10 -11.48
CA ASN A 49 1.89 -20.96 -10.95
C ASN A 49 2.90 -20.29 -10.01
N PHE A 50 2.69 -19.03 -9.60
CA PHE A 50 3.59 -18.38 -8.64
C PHE A 50 3.10 -18.50 -7.19
N ASP A 51 4.09 -18.70 -6.32
CA ASP A 51 4.05 -19.21 -4.95
C ASP A 51 2.97 -18.62 -4.04
N THR A 52 2.66 -19.37 -2.98
CA THR A 52 1.90 -18.83 -1.86
C THR A 52 2.72 -17.68 -1.22
N HIS A 53 2.40 -16.44 -1.58
CA HIS A 53 2.94 -15.26 -0.90
C HIS A 53 2.56 -15.35 0.58
N SER A 54 3.56 -15.18 1.45
CA SER A 54 3.34 -15.27 2.88
C SER A 54 4.00 -14.10 3.57
N GLU A 55 3.28 -13.53 4.53
CA GLU A 55 3.71 -12.38 5.29
C GLU A 55 3.79 -12.74 6.77
N VAL A 56 4.79 -12.20 7.46
CA VAL A 56 4.91 -12.35 8.92
C VAL A 56 4.16 -11.22 9.60
N TRP A 57 3.10 -11.55 10.33
CA TRP A 57 2.31 -10.60 11.11
C TRP A 57 2.36 -10.93 12.60
N CYS A 58 2.53 -9.91 13.41
CA CYS A 58 2.68 -10.01 14.85
C CYS A 58 1.55 -9.32 15.59
N TYR A 59 1.21 -9.88 16.75
CA TYR A 59 0.12 -9.45 17.63
C TYR A 59 0.70 -9.19 19.02
N GLN A 60 0.57 -7.95 19.50
CA GLN A 60 1.10 -7.55 20.81
C GLN A 60 0.06 -6.80 21.61
N ASN A 61 -0.20 -7.28 22.84
CA ASN A 61 -1.00 -6.52 23.80
C ASN A 61 -0.15 -5.39 24.39
N ILE A 62 -0.74 -4.20 24.46
CA ILE A 62 -0.09 -2.98 24.94
C ILE A 62 -0.63 -2.61 26.33
N LEU A 63 0.30 -2.27 27.24
CA LEU A 63 0.06 -1.79 28.59
C LEU A 63 -0.47 -0.36 28.54
N THR A 64 -1.76 -0.20 28.23
CA THR A 64 -2.48 1.07 28.39
C THR A 64 -3.65 0.89 29.37
N PRO A 65 -4.15 1.98 29.99
CA PRO A 65 -5.31 1.91 30.88
C PRO A 65 -6.54 1.25 30.24
N GLN A 66 -6.66 1.35 28.92
CA GLN A 66 -7.58 0.59 28.08
C GLN A 66 -6.75 -0.48 27.37
N ARG A 67 -7.16 -1.75 27.31
CA ARG A 67 -6.38 -2.76 26.59
C ARG A 67 -6.35 -2.44 25.09
N LYS A 68 -5.17 -2.50 24.50
CA LYS A 68 -5.00 -2.30 23.04
C LYS A 68 -4.21 -3.44 22.46
N LEU A 69 -4.60 -3.87 21.26
CA LEU A 69 -3.90 -4.87 20.47
C LEU A 69 -3.19 -4.17 19.31
N PHE A 70 -1.86 -4.19 19.31
CA PHE A 70 -1.04 -3.71 18.20
C PHE A 70 -0.76 -4.87 17.24
N ILE A 71 -1.12 -4.68 15.97
CA ILE A 71 -0.98 -5.66 14.90
C ILE A 71 -0.11 -5.04 13.80
N TYR A 72 0.96 -5.71 13.40
CA TYR A 72 1.91 -5.14 12.43
C TYR A 72 2.63 -6.22 11.61
N ASN A 73 3.02 -5.85 10.39
CA ASN A 73 3.88 -6.66 9.55
C ASN A 73 5.34 -6.60 10.06
N ALA A 74 6.01 -7.75 10.09
CA ALA A 74 7.37 -7.93 10.59
C ALA A 74 8.30 -8.62 9.56
N ASP A 75 7.98 -8.48 8.27
CA ASP A 75 8.86 -8.94 7.19
C ASP A 75 10.06 -8.01 6.98
N GLN A 76 9.96 -6.76 7.43
CA GLN A 76 11.01 -5.75 7.32
C GLN A 76 11.71 -5.48 8.67
N PRO A 77 12.99 -5.06 8.66
CA PRO A 77 13.74 -4.73 9.88
C PRO A 77 13.17 -3.56 10.69
N GLN A 78 12.34 -2.72 10.07
CA GLN A 78 11.63 -1.61 10.72
C GLN A 78 10.13 -1.77 10.52
N ILE A 79 9.38 -1.60 11.61
CA ILE A 79 7.91 -1.60 11.56
C ILE A 79 7.45 -0.31 10.91
N LYS A 80 6.70 -0.44 9.81
CA LYS A 80 6.15 0.69 9.07
C LYS A 80 4.74 1.04 9.55
N PRO A 81 4.41 2.32 9.78
CA PRO A 81 3.07 2.72 10.22
C PRO A 81 1.94 2.31 9.26
N GLU A 82 2.19 2.36 7.95
CA GLU A 82 1.25 1.95 6.89
C GLU A 82 1.02 0.43 6.80
N LEU A 83 1.86 -0.36 7.48
CA LEU A 83 1.71 -1.81 7.66
C LEU A 83 1.38 -2.18 9.11
N SER A 84 0.73 -1.26 9.82
CA SER A 84 0.43 -1.39 11.24
C SER A 84 -0.96 -0.87 11.59
N LEU A 85 -1.58 -1.49 12.58
CA LEU A 85 -2.85 -1.04 13.14
C LEU A 85 -2.95 -1.31 14.65
N ILE A 86 -3.80 -0.54 15.32
CA ILE A 86 -4.11 -0.65 16.74
C ILE A 86 -5.62 -0.89 16.86
N LEU A 87 -6.00 -1.98 17.52
CA LEU A 87 -7.39 -2.29 17.86
C LEU A 87 -7.61 -2.01 19.35
N ASP A 88 -8.61 -1.18 19.68
CA ASP A 88 -9.01 -0.93 21.07
C ASP A 88 -10.20 -1.79 21.52
N GLU A 89 -10.53 -1.72 22.82
CA GLU A 89 -11.65 -2.47 23.41
C GLU A 89 -13.02 -2.09 22.85
N ALA A 90 -13.16 -0.87 22.32
CA ALA A 90 -14.39 -0.42 21.67
C ALA A 90 -14.53 -0.97 20.24
N GLY A 91 -13.50 -1.67 19.74
CA GLY A 91 -13.47 -2.23 18.40
C GLY A 91 -13.03 -1.23 17.32
N VAL A 92 -12.46 -0.08 17.69
CA VAL A 92 -11.92 0.90 16.75
C VAL A 92 -10.52 0.47 16.30
N ILE A 93 -10.32 0.43 15.00
CA ILE A 93 -9.04 0.25 14.34
C ILE A 93 -8.44 1.64 14.11
N THR A 94 -7.23 1.89 14.59
CA THR A 94 -6.39 3.04 14.20
C THR A 94 -5.24 2.54 13.35
N HIS A 95 -5.07 3.01 12.12
CA HIS A 95 -4.03 2.50 11.22
C HIS A 95 -3.41 3.57 10.33
N GLY A 96 -2.22 3.28 9.80
CA GLY A 96 -1.55 4.13 8.82
C GLY A 96 -2.06 3.90 7.40
N SER A 97 -1.95 4.92 6.56
CA SER A 97 -2.19 4.85 5.12
C SER A 97 -1.17 5.71 4.38
N LEU A 98 -0.48 5.12 3.42
CA LEU A 98 0.50 5.78 2.55
C LEU A 98 -0.09 6.06 1.17
N VAL A 99 0.03 7.30 0.70
CA VAL A 99 -0.38 7.75 -0.64
C VAL A 99 0.62 8.77 -1.17
N ALA A 100 1.17 8.57 -2.36
CA ALA A 100 2.18 9.45 -2.97
C ALA A 100 3.31 9.88 -2.00
N GLY A 101 3.84 8.93 -1.23
CA GLY A 101 4.90 9.15 -0.23
C GLY A 101 4.44 9.87 1.04
N LYS A 102 3.16 10.23 1.18
CA LYS A 102 2.60 10.91 2.34
C LYS A 102 1.86 9.92 3.23
N LEU A 103 2.28 9.86 4.49
CA LEU A 103 1.67 9.02 5.51
C LEU A 103 0.56 9.78 6.24
N SER A 104 -0.54 9.09 6.50
CA SER A 104 -1.70 9.59 7.25
C SER A 104 -2.22 8.52 8.20
N VAL A 105 -2.99 8.91 9.21
CA VAL A 105 -3.59 8.01 10.21
C VAL A 105 -5.09 8.15 10.21
N HIS A 106 -5.77 7.01 10.21
CA HIS A 106 -7.23 6.92 10.05
C HIS A 106 -7.82 5.95 11.06
N GLN A 107 -9.13 6.08 11.28
CA GLN A 107 -9.86 5.24 12.21
C GLN A 107 -11.12 4.64 11.57
N VAL A 108 -11.44 3.40 11.92
CA VAL A 108 -12.66 2.72 11.46
C VAL A 108 -13.12 1.65 12.45
N GLN A 109 -14.43 1.45 12.53
CA GLN A 109 -15.01 0.39 13.36
C GLN A 109 -14.74 -0.99 12.75
N SER A 110 -14.12 -1.89 13.50
CA SER A 110 -13.72 -3.23 13.02
C SER A 110 -14.89 -4.10 12.58
N LYS A 111 -16.07 -3.94 13.19
CA LYS A 111 -17.32 -4.61 12.78
C LYS A 111 -17.85 -4.10 11.43
N VAL A 112 -17.46 -2.89 11.03
CA VAL A 112 -17.95 -2.21 9.84
C VAL A 112 -17.05 -2.54 8.65
N PHE A 113 -15.74 -2.40 8.82
CA PHE A 113 -14.76 -2.60 7.75
C PHE A 113 -13.37 -2.94 8.33
N ASN A 114 -12.68 -3.89 7.71
CA ASN A 114 -11.28 -4.18 7.97
C ASN A 114 -10.44 -3.65 6.79
N PRO A 115 -9.62 -2.60 6.98
CA PRO A 115 -8.82 -2.00 5.92
C PRO A 115 -7.56 -2.81 5.57
N PHE A 116 -7.41 -4.01 6.13
CA PHE A 116 -6.35 -4.94 5.81
C PHE A 116 -6.93 -6.32 5.50
N SER A 117 -6.17 -7.16 4.82
CA SER A 117 -6.52 -8.58 4.60
C SER A 117 -6.05 -9.52 5.71
N VAL A 118 -5.66 -8.96 6.86
CA VAL A 118 -5.16 -9.74 8.00
C VAL A 118 -6.20 -9.87 9.10
N PRO A 119 -6.22 -10.99 9.85
CA PRO A 119 -7.12 -11.17 10.97
C PRO A 119 -6.85 -10.12 12.07
N LEU A 120 -7.92 -9.53 12.60
CA LEU A 120 -7.87 -8.58 13.72
C LEU A 120 -7.77 -9.27 15.10
N VAL A 121 -7.64 -10.59 15.09
CA VAL A 121 -7.44 -11.43 16.27
C VAL A 121 -6.34 -12.44 15.96
N GLN A 122 -5.67 -12.93 17.00
CA GLN A 122 -4.65 -13.97 16.82
C GLN A 122 -5.25 -15.22 16.13
N PRO A 123 -4.63 -15.73 15.06
CA PRO A 123 -5.12 -16.91 14.37
C PRO A 123 -5.09 -18.15 15.27
N LYS A 124 -6.26 -18.73 15.57
CA LYS A 124 -6.37 -19.93 16.42
C LYS A 124 -5.82 -21.21 15.78
N ASN A 125 -5.87 -21.29 14.45
CA ASN A 125 -5.52 -22.50 13.68
C ASN A 125 -4.10 -22.45 13.08
N GLN A 126 -3.29 -21.46 13.44
CA GLN A 126 -1.91 -21.36 12.96
C GLN A 126 -0.93 -21.46 14.13
N LYS A 127 0.21 -22.10 13.88
CA LYS A 127 1.27 -22.23 14.88
C LYS A 127 2.08 -20.91 14.93
N PRO A 128 2.27 -20.32 16.12
CA PRO A 128 3.17 -19.19 16.27
C PRO A 128 4.61 -19.53 15.86
N ILE A 129 5.34 -18.54 15.38
CA ILE A 129 6.77 -18.63 15.09
C ILE A 129 7.51 -18.70 16.44
N LYS A 130 8.20 -19.82 16.71
CA LYS A 130 8.85 -20.09 18.00
C LYS A 130 10.16 -19.33 18.23
N ASN A 131 10.94 -19.12 17.16
CA ASN A 131 12.23 -18.46 17.20
C ASN A 131 12.16 -17.21 16.32
N LEU A 132 11.56 -16.15 16.87
CA LEU A 132 11.72 -14.83 16.27
C LEU A 132 13.22 -14.52 16.24
N THR A 133 13.72 -14.04 15.10
CA THR A 133 15.13 -13.64 15.02
C THR A 133 15.39 -12.47 15.98
N THR A 134 16.63 -12.28 16.43
CA THR A 134 17.00 -11.15 17.32
C THR A 134 16.58 -9.79 16.77
N ASN A 135 16.52 -9.65 15.44
CA ASN A 135 16.00 -8.47 14.74
C ASN A 135 14.48 -8.32 14.87
N GLN A 136 13.72 -9.42 14.85
CA GLN A 136 12.26 -9.43 15.10
C GLN A 136 11.91 -9.14 16.56
N ILE A 137 12.81 -9.47 17.50
CA ILE A 137 12.63 -9.27 18.95
C ILE A 137 12.99 -7.83 19.38
N ASN A 138 14.03 -7.23 18.80
CA ASN A 138 14.48 -5.86 19.13
C ASN A 138 13.55 -4.76 18.59
N LEU A 139 12.62 -5.09 17.69
CA LEU A 139 11.69 -4.17 17.05
C LEU A 139 10.66 -3.53 18.00
N LEU A 140 10.54 -4.01 19.25
CA LEU A 140 9.29 -3.89 20.02
C LEU A 140 9.43 -3.35 21.44
N GLN A 141 10.49 -2.61 21.70
CA GLN A 141 10.59 -1.81 22.93
C GLN A 141 10.38 -0.31 22.67
N THR A 142 10.35 0.12 21.40
CA THR A 142 10.39 1.54 20.99
C THR A 142 9.49 1.92 19.80
N SER A 143 8.64 1.02 19.30
CA SER A 143 7.95 1.15 17.98
C SER A 143 7.53 2.59 17.65
N GLN A 144 8.34 3.25 16.82
CA GLN A 144 8.05 4.59 16.32
C GLN A 144 6.72 4.59 15.56
N ALA A 145 6.37 3.47 14.91
CA ALA A 145 5.08 3.29 14.26
C ALA A 145 3.92 3.35 15.26
N PHE A 146 3.98 2.62 16.37
CA PHE A 146 2.93 2.69 17.40
C PHE A 146 2.79 4.12 17.95
N LYS A 147 3.90 4.77 18.29
CA LYS A 147 3.91 6.17 18.77
C LYS A 147 3.31 7.11 17.73
N TYR A 148 3.70 6.96 16.47
CA TYR A 148 3.18 7.75 15.36
C TYR A 148 1.66 7.58 15.26
N LEU A 149 1.16 6.34 15.21
CA LEU A 149 -0.28 6.05 15.13
C LEU A 149 -1.07 6.68 16.28
N ILE A 150 -0.60 6.54 17.52
CA ILE A 150 -1.28 7.14 18.68
C ILE A 150 -1.23 8.67 18.65
N SER A 151 -0.08 9.25 18.28
CA SER A 151 0.10 10.70 18.29
C SER A 151 -0.66 11.41 17.15
N ALA A 152 -0.78 10.74 16.00
CA ALA A 152 -1.44 11.27 14.82
C ALA A 152 -2.92 10.88 14.73
N ALA A 153 -3.38 9.93 15.56
CA ALA A 153 -4.80 9.66 15.72
C ALA A 153 -5.51 10.92 16.20
N LYS A 154 -6.47 11.40 15.40
CA LYS A 154 -7.36 12.48 15.82
C LYS A 154 -8.28 11.97 16.94
N SER A 155 -8.68 12.84 17.87
CA SER A 155 -9.75 12.56 18.85
C SER A 155 -11.09 12.30 18.14
N PRO A 156 -12.08 11.71 18.84
CA PRO A 156 -12.76 10.45 18.48
C PRO A 156 -13.15 10.34 17.00
N VAL A 157 -13.13 9.10 16.46
CA VAL A 157 -13.56 8.72 15.08
C VAL A 157 -14.58 9.72 14.56
N ALA A 158 -14.12 10.67 13.75
CA ALA A 158 -15.04 11.63 13.13
C ALA A 158 -16.11 10.83 12.38
N ASN A 159 -17.30 11.42 12.21
CA ASN A 159 -18.56 10.84 11.72
C ASN A 159 -18.52 10.20 10.31
N PHE A 160 -17.39 9.64 9.86
CA PHE A 160 -17.33 8.84 8.66
C PHE A 160 -18.11 7.54 8.86
N SER A 161 -19.33 7.55 8.33
CA SER A 161 -20.24 6.43 8.35
C SER A 161 -20.22 5.75 6.99
N LEU A 162 -20.14 4.42 7.00
CA LEU A 162 -20.38 3.60 5.82
C LEU A 162 -21.87 3.26 5.64
N ASN A 163 -22.75 3.90 6.41
CA ASN A 163 -24.18 3.65 6.35
C ASN A 163 -24.80 4.35 5.16
N ILE A 164 -25.86 3.75 4.62
CA ILE A 164 -26.71 4.41 3.63
C ILE A 164 -27.59 5.42 4.37
N SER A 165 -27.19 6.68 4.33
CA SER A 165 -27.95 7.80 4.90
C SER A 165 -28.35 8.85 3.86
N GLU A 166 -27.73 8.84 2.69
CA GLU A 166 -27.93 9.86 1.65
C GLU A 166 -28.34 9.19 0.32
N PRO A 167 -29.22 9.84 -0.47
CA PRO A 167 -29.64 9.32 -1.78
C PRO A 167 -28.55 9.48 -2.84
N LYS A 168 -27.50 10.26 -2.56
CA LYS A 168 -26.38 10.49 -3.45
C LYS A 168 -25.08 10.54 -2.66
N LEU A 169 -24.06 9.82 -3.10
CA LEU A 169 -22.72 9.85 -2.51
C LEU A 169 -21.68 10.11 -3.61
N GLN A 170 -20.73 11.00 -3.37
CA GLN A 170 -19.68 11.30 -4.35
C GLN A 170 -18.34 11.56 -3.65
N SER A 171 -17.25 11.12 -4.27
CA SER A 171 -15.89 11.48 -3.85
C SER A 171 -14.91 11.36 -5.00
N VAL A 172 -13.84 12.15 -4.94
CA VAL A 172 -12.67 12.08 -5.84
C VAL A 172 -11.44 12.09 -4.94
N SER A 173 -10.54 11.12 -5.14
CA SER A 173 -9.29 11.04 -4.39
C SER A 173 -8.42 12.27 -4.64
N THR A 174 -7.78 12.79 -3.58
CA THR A 174 -6.85 13.94 -3.69
C THR A 174 -5.59 13.64 -4.52
N VAL A 175 -5.19 12.38 -4.60
CA VAL A 175 -4.08 11.91 -5.43
C VAL A 175 -4.64 11.11 -6.59
N LEU A 176 -4.26 11.51 -7.80
CA LEU A 176 -4.62 10.81 -9.02
C LEU A 176 -3.42 10.00 -9.54
N PRO A 177 -3.65 8.80 -10.09
CA PRO A 177 -2.60 7.98 -10.68
C PRO A 177 -1.89 8.70 -11.82
N TRP A 178 -0.56 8.65 -11.81
CA TRP A 178 0.23 9.22 -12.89
C TRP A 178 0.26 8.33 -14.13
N ARG A 179 0.48 8.96 -15.29
CA ARG A 179 0.64 8.33 -16.61
C ARG A 179 1.72 7.27 -16.57
N GLY A 180 1.43 6.05 -17.00
CA GLY A 180 2.42 4.99 -17.03
C GLY A 180 2.08 3.94 -18.07
N TYR A 181 3.04 3.07 -18.33
CA TYR A 181 2.94 1.98 -19.29
C TYR A 181 2.79 0.67 -18.52
N TRP A 182 2.13 -0.35 -19.08
CA TRP A 182 2.03 -1.65 -18.42
C TRP A 182 3.27 -2.53 -18.64
N TRP A 183 4.28 -2.06 -19.37
CA TRP A 183 5.56 -2.75 -19.58
C TRP A 183 5.36 -4.21 -20.04
N PRO A 184 4.83 -4.44 -21.26
CA PRO A 184 4.53 -5.76 -21.77
C PRO A 184 5.79 -6.62 -21.81
N ARG A 185 5.60 -7.88 -21.40
CA ARG A 185 6.65 -8.91 -21.39
C ARG A 185 7.06 -9.34 -22.79
N GLN A 186 6.16 -9.27 -23.77
CA GLN A 186 6.39 -9.73 -25.14
C GLN A 186 7.71 -9.21 -25.74
N ASN A 187 7.98 -7.92 -25.55
CA ASN A 187 9.18 -7.29 -26.10
C ASN A 187 10.28 -7.06 -25.05
N GLY A 188 10.07 -7.47 -23.80
CA GLY A 188 10.98 -7.20 -22.68
C GLY A 188 11.22 -5.70 -22.46
N SER A 189 10.16 -4.89 -22.58
CA SER A 189 10.25 -3.43 -22.54
C SER A 189 10.86 -2.90 -21.23
N ILE A 190 10.55 -3.55 -20.11
CA ILE A 190 11.06 -3.24 -18.76
C ILE A 190 12.59 -3.38 -18.63
N LEU A 191 13.21 -4.24 -19.45
CA LEU A 191 14.63 -4.59 -19.30
C LEU A 191 15.57 -3.40 -19.57
N ARG A 192 15.14 -2.43 -20.38
CA ARG A 192 15.96 -1.25 -20.71
C ARG A 192 16.13 -0.31 -19.49
N PRO A 193 15.05 0.11 -18.81
CA PRO A 193 15.15 0.82 -17.54
C PRO A 193 16.00 0.07 -16.51
N LEU A 194 15.80 -1.26 -16.37
CA LEU A 194 16.54 -2.08 -15.43
C LEU A 194 18.04 -2.16 -15.74
N ALA A 195 18.42 -2.25 -17.02
CA ALA A 195 19.83 -2.23 -17.42
C ALA A 195 20.51 -0.87 -17.13
N LYS A 196 19.76 0.24 -17.10
CA LYS A 196 20.28 1.53 -16.62
C LYS A 196 20.45 1.51 -15.10
N TYR A 197 19.47 0.97 -14.37
CA TYR A 197 19.54 0.83 -12.91
C TYR A 197 20.73 -0.04 -12.48
N ASP A 198 20.93 -1.20 -13.11
CA ASP A 198 22.03 -2.11 -12.82
C ASP A 198 23.40 -1.41 -12.95
N ARG A 199 23.62 -0.69 -14.05
CA ARG A 199 24.86 0.07 -14.29
C ARG A 199 25.04 1.23 -13.32
N PHE A 200 23.95 1.90 -12.94
CA PHE A 200 23.99 2.95 -11.94
C PHE A 200 24.42 2.39 -10.58
N VAL A 201 23.77 1.33 -10.07
CA VAL A 201 24.17 0.74 -8.78
C VAL A 201 25.59 0.18 -8.83
N GLU A 202 25.97 -0.43 -9.95
CA GLU A 202 27.33 -0.93 -10.18
C GLU A 202 28.37 0.21 -10.14
N SER A 203 28.08 1.39 -10.69
CA SER A 203 29.00 2.53 -10.60
C SER A 203 29.14 3.08 -9.19
N GLN A 204 28.12 2.93 -8.34
CA GLN A 204 28.15 3.39 -6.94
C GLN A 204 28.80 2.39 -5.99
N THR A 205 28.69 1.09 -6.28
CA THR A 205 29.06 0.02 -5.33
C THR A 205 30.17 -0.91 -5.83
N GLY A 206 30.46 -0.89 -7.13
CA GLY A 206 31.30 -1.88 -7.80
C GLY A 206 30.62 -3.23 -8.03
N VAL A 207 29.33 -3.37 -7.67
CA VAL A 207 28.58 -4.63 -7.76
C VAL A 207 27.31 -4.43 -8.56
N ASN A 208 27.14 -5.23 -9.62
CA ASN A 208 25.90 -5.26 -10.39
C ASN A 208 24.79 -5.96 -9.57
N PRO A 209 23.66 -5.30 -9.29
CA PRO A 209 22.58 -5.93 -8.52
C PRO A 209 21.89 -7.06 -9.31
N GLY A 210 21.94 -7.03 -10.64
CA GLY A 210 21.44 -8.09 -11.52
C GLY A 210 19.92 -8.08 -11.66
N THR A 211 19.28 -6.90 -11.67
CA THR A 211 17.83 -6.76 -11.81
C THR A 211 17.34 -7.30 -13.15
N VAL A 212 18.09 -7.09 -14.24
CA VAL A 212 17.76 -7.62 -15.58
C VAL A 212 17.71 -9.15 -15.59
N VAL A 213 18.63 -9.80 -14.86
CA VAL A 213 18.70 -11.27 -14.78
C VAL A 213 17.53 -11.82 -13.98
N VAL A 214 17.22 -11.21 -12.83
CA VAL A 214 16.10 -11.60 -11.97
C VAL A 214 14.78 -11.47 -12.72
N GLU A 215 14.57 -10.34 -13.40
CA GLU A 215 13.34 -10.08 -14.15
C GLU A 215 13.16 -11.07 -15.31
N ASN A 216 14.20 -11.31 -16.12
CA ASN A 216 14.13 -12.33 -17.18
C ASN A 216 13.89 -13.76 -16.67
N THR A 217 14.33 -14.06 -15.45
CA THR A 217 14.15 -15.39 -14.85
C THR A 217 12.73 -15.57 -14.34
N ARG A 218 12.16 -14.55 -13.67
CA ARG A 218 10.82 -14.59 -13.08
C ARG A 218 9.72 -14.34 -14.11
N HIS A 219 9.94 -13.37 -14.98
CA HIS A 219 8.99 -12.92 -15.98
C HIS A 219 9.63 -12.95 -17.38
N PRO A 220 10.01 -14.14 -17.90
CA PRO A 220 10.58 -14.26 -19.24
C PRO A 220 9.64 -13.68 -20.29
N ARG A 221 10.19 -13.32 -21.45
CA ARG A 221 9.38 -12.88 -22.59
C ARG A 221 8.29 -13.92 -22.89
N SER A 222 7.09 -13.42 -23.14
CA SER A 222 5.90 -14.24 -23.33
C SER A 222 5.18 -13.83 -24.61
N ASN A 223 4.63 -14.80 -25.33
CA ASN A 223 3.73 -14.52 -26.46
C ASN A 223 2.33 -14.06 -26.00
N VAL A 224 2.08 -14.06 -24.69
CA VAL A 224 0.84 -13.54 -24.10
C VAL A 224 0.85 -12.02 -24.15
N THR A 225 0.00 -11.45 -25.01
CA THR A 225 -0.04 -10.02 -25.35
C THR A 225 -0.46 -9.11 -24.20
N TRP A 226 -1.24 -9.64 -23.25
CA TRP A 226 -1.71 -8.89 -22.07
C TRP A 226 -0.75 -8.96 -20.88
N SER A 227 0.26 -9.85 -20.91
CA SER A 227 1.17 -10.03 -19.78
C SER A 227 2.15 -8.87 -19.63
N GLY A 228 2.31 -8.38 -18.40
CA GLY A 228 3.12 -7.20 -18.09
C GLY A 228 3.15 -6.88 -16.60
N HIS A 229 3.41 -5.61 -16.30
CA HIS A 229 3.57 -5.00 -14.99
C HIS A 229 2.46 -3.97 -14.70
N CYS A 230 1.22 -4.22 -15.15
CA CYS A 230 0.09 -3.33 -14.88
C CYS A 230 -0.17 -3.20 -13.37
N ASN A 231 0.00 -4.28 -12.60
CA ASN A 231 -0.03 -4.27 -11.13
C ASN A 231 1.06 -3.38 -10.54
N GLY A 232 2.29 -3.48 -11.07
CA GLY A 232 3.42 -2.68 -10.63
C GLY A 232 3.21 -1.18 -10.88
N TRP A 233 2.79 -0.81 -12.10
CA TRP A 233 2.38 0.56 -12.40
C TRP A 233 1.25 1.04 -11.48
N ALA A 234 0.24 0.20 -11.26
CA ALA A 234 -0.89 0.55 -10.41
C ALA A 234 -0.43 0.83 -8.97
N ALA A 235 0.43 -0.03 -8.42
CA ALA A 235 0.99 0.15 -7.09
C ALA A 235 1.84 1.43 -6.98
N SER A 236 2.79 1.63 -7.89
CA SER A 236 3.70 2.79 -7.85
C SER A 236 2.96 4.11 -8.03
N SER A 237 1.94 4.14 -8.89
CA SER A 237 1.17 5.36 -9.17
C SER A 237 0.27 5.81 -8.03
N ILE A 238 -0.05 4.89 -7.12
CA ILE A 238 -0.76 5.20 -5.87
C ILE A 238 0.23 5.55 -4.74
N LEU A 239 1.33 4.80 -4.62
CA LEU A 239 2.22 4.88 -3.46
C LEU A 239 3.27 5.97 -3.57
N ARG A 240 3.71 6.34 -4.78
CA ARG A 240 4.89 7.18 -4.99
C ARG A 240 4.54 8.46 -5.74
N ALA A 241 5.29 9.52 -5.46
CA ALA A 241 5.23 10.74 -6.24
C ALA A 241 5.64 10.45 -7.69
N GLU A 242 5.04 11.19 -8.64
CA GLU A 242 5.35 11.02 -10.05
C GLU A 242 6.77 11.51 -10.37
N PRO A 243 7.59 10.70 -11.07
CA PRO A 243 8.79 11.20 -11.73
C PRO A 243 8.41 12.23 -12.80
N SER A 244 8.84 13.48 -12.62
CA SER A 244 8.41 14.61 -13.48
C SER A 244 9.49 15.15 -14.42
N GLN A 245 10.74 14.69 -14.28
CA GLN A 245 11.86 15.16 -15.11
C GLN A 245 12.94 14.08 -15.24
N PRO A 246 13.74 14.08 -16.33
CA PRO A 246 14.90 13.22 -16.44
C PRO A 246 15.91 13.45 -15.32
N ARG A 247 16.63 12.39 -14.95
CA ARG A 247 17.64 12.38 -13.88
C ARG A 247 18.96 11.91 -14.45
N THR A 248 20.06 12.60 -14.17
CA THR A 248 21.39 12.23 -14.68
C THR A 248 22.32 12.02 -13.51
N ASP A 249 22.88 10.81 -13.41
CA ASP A 249 23.97 10.55 -12.48
C ASP A 249 25.28 11.10 -13.07
N LEU A 250 25.91 12.04 -12.36
CA LEU A 250 27.17 12.64 -12.79
C LEU A 250 28.35 11.68 -12.67
N THR A 251 28.24 10.62 -11.87
CA THR A 251 29.32 9.64 -11.65
C THR A 251 29.43 8.67 -12.83
N SER A 252 28.30 8.07 -13.22
CA SER A 252 28.23 7.12 -14.35
C SER A 252 27.96 7.77 -15.70
N GLY A 253 27.48 9.02 -15.73
CA GLY A 253 27.01 9.69 -16.94
C GLY A 253 25.67 9.14 -17.47
N ILE A 254 24.97 8.30 -16.70
CA ILE A 254 23.70 7.70 -17.11
C ILE A 254 22.57 8.69 -16.91
N THR A 255 21.82 8.97 -17.98
CA THR A 255 20.54 9.68 -17.90
C THR A 255 19.37 8.70 -17.91
N PHE A 256 18.55 8.79 -16.87
CA PHE A 256 17.23 8.18 -16.76
C PHE A 256 16.19 9.15 -17.28
N SER A 257 15.43 8.74 -18.30
CA SER A 257 14.26 9.49 -18.74
C SER A 257 13.13 9.41 -17.70
N VAL A 258 12.02 10.12 -17.93
CA VAL A 258 10.84 10.02 -17.07
C VAL A 258 10.27 8.60 -17.17
N SER A 259 10.21 8.03 -18.38
CA SER A 259 9.72 6.68 -18.56
C SER A 259 10.64 5.62 -17.95
N ASP A 260 11.97 5.80 -17.98
CA ASP A 260 12.90 4.89 -17.30
C ASP A 260 12.61 4.84 -15.79
N GLN A 261 12.45 6.00 -15.16
CA GLN A 261 12.11 6.09 -13.74
C GLN A 261 10.80 5.38 -13.43
N LYS A 262 9.74 5.63 -14.23
CA LYS A 262 8.43 4.99 -14.06
C LYS A 262 8.50 3.47 -14.27
N GLY A 263 9.35 2.98 -15.17
CA GLY A 263 9.59 1.56 -15.37
C GLY A 263 10.27 0.90 -14.18
N ILE A 264 11.34 1.50 -13.67
CA ILE A 264 12.03 1.00 -12.46
C ILE A 264 11.06 0.97 -11.27
N LEU A 265 10.21 1.99 -11.12
CA LEU A 265 9.18 2.02 -10.08
C LEU A 265 8.18 0.88 -10.23
N ALA A 266 7.63 0.68 -11.44
CA ALA A 266 6.68 -0.39 -11.70
C ALA A 266 7.26 -1.77 -11.36
N GLU A 267 8.54 -1.99 -11.64
CA GLU A 267 9.22 -3.23 -11.23
C GLU A 267 9.40 -3.30 -9.70
N ALA A 268 9.85 -2.22 -9.07
CA ALA A 268 10.07 -2.16 -7.62
C ALA A 268 8.80 -2.48 -6.82
N ASP A 269 7.65 -1.99 -7.30
CA ASP A 269 6.35 -2.17 -6.64
C ASP A 269 5.50 -3.28 -7.31
N TYR A 270 6.11 -4.20 -8.06
CA TYR A 270 5.40 -5.34 -8.64
C TYR A 270 4.74 -6.25 -7.57
N CYS A 271 5.33 -6.28 -6.38
CA CYS A 271 5.03 -7.21 -5.29
C CYS A 271 4.91 -6.48 -3.95
N VAL A 272 3.93 -5.60 -3.88
CA VAL A 272 3.62 -4.83 -2.67
C VAL A 272 2.80 -5.66 -1.67
N PRO A 273 2.93 -5.40 -0.36
CA PRO A 273 1.89 -5.79 0.59
C PRO A 273 0.56 -5.15 0.19
N THR A 274 -0.51 -5.94 0.18
CA THR A 274 -1.83 -5.50 -0.29
C THR A 274 -2.94 -5.74 0.74
N ALA A 275 -3.92 -4.84 0.75
CA ALA A 275 -5.27 -5.18 1.19
C ALA A 275 -6.05 -5.62 -0.05
N PHE A 276 -6.54 -6.85 -0.06
CA PHE A 276 -7.23 -7.50 -1.16
C PHE A 276 -8.69 -7.78 -0.78
N PHE A 277 -9.61 -7.40 -1.67
CA PHE A 277 -11.06 -7.47 -1.50
C PHE A 277 -11.68 -8.25 -2.65
N GLY A 278 -12.30 -9.38 -2.32
CA GLY A 278 -12.80 -10.35 -3.28
C GLY A 278 -11.83 -11.51 -3.52
N ASN A 279 -12.04 -12.24 -4.60
CA ASN A 279 -11.25 -13.39 -5.01
C ASN A 279 -10.98 -13.31 -6.51
N ARG A 280 -9.96 -14.02 -6.99
CA ARG A 280 -9.70 -14.09 -8.44
C ARG A 280 -10.60 -15.12 -9.11
N ASN A 281 -11.36 -14.68 -10.10
CA ASN A 281 -12.15 -15.49 -11.01
C ASN A 281 -11.42 -15.66 -12.32
N ARG A 282 -10.89 -16.86 -12.55
CA ARG A 282 -10.12 -17.17 -13.77
C ARG A 282 -11.03 -17.39 -14.99
N GLY A 283 -12.05 -16.55 -15.18
CA GLY A 283 -13.02 -16.68 -16.27
C GLY A 283 -14.09 -17.76 -16.06
N GLY A 284 -14.34 -18.17 -14.81
CA GLY A 284 -15.28 -19.26 -14.48
C GLY A 284 -16.76 -18.89 -14.52
N GLY A 285 -17.11 -17.63 -14.84
CA GLY A 285 -18.49 -17.18 -15.02
C GLY A 285 -19.31 -17.00 -13.73
N ASN A 286 -18.74 -17.27 -12.56
CA ASN A 286 -19.40 -16.96 -11.29
C ASN A 286 -19.36 -15.45 -11.03
N LYS A 287 -20.50 -14.78 -10.77
CA LYS A 287 -20.56 -13.31 -10.55
C LYS A 287 -20.42 -12.92 -9.06
N GLY A 288 -19.65 -13.69 -8.30
CA GLY A 288 -19.64 -13.63 -6.82
C GLY A 288 -18.27 -13.35 -6.20
N ASP A 289 -17.28 -13.01 -7.01
CA ASP A 289 -15.88 -13.00 -6.59
C ASP A 289 -15.58 -11.85 -5.63
N ILE A 290 -16.24 -10.71 -5.85
CA ILE A 290 -16.42 -9.65 -4.88
C ILE A 290 -17.92 -9.42 -4.65
N ARG A 291 -18.34 -9.36 -3.39
CA ARG A 291 -19.74 -9.08 -3.04
C ARG A 291 -20.03 -7.58 -3.11
N PRO A 292 -21.25 -7.15 -3.51
CA PRO A 292 -21.56 -5.73 -3.69
C PRO A 292 -21.36 -4.87 -2.45
N GLU A 293 -21.67 -5.38 -1.25
CA GLU A 293 -21.48 -4.61 -0.01
C GLU A 293 -20.00 -4.39 0.28
N LEU A 294 -19.14 -5.38 -0.05
CA LEU A 294 -17.70 -5.22 0.10
C LEU A 294 -17.18 -4.22 -0.92
N PHE A 295 -17.65 -4.28 -2.16
CA PHE A 295 -17.31 -3.30 -3.19
C PHE A 295 -17.67 -1.88 -2.76
N HIS A 296 -18.91 -1.67 -2.31
CA HIS A 296 -19.42 -0.39 -1.88
C HIS A 296 -18.63 0.18 -0.69
N LYS A 297 -18.43 -0.61 0.37
CA LYS A 297 -17.67 -0.19 1.55
C LYS A 297 -16.23 0.17 1.21
N THR A 298 -15.59 -0.59 0.31
CA THR A 298 -14.20 -0.34 -0.07
C THR A 298 -14.07 0.99 -0.81
N LEU A 299 -15.00 1.33 -1.71
CA LEU A 299 -15.03 2.64 -2.37
C LEU A 299 -15.22 3.78 -1.39
N LEU A 300 -16.25 3.69 -0.55
CA LEU A 300 -16.52 4.73 0.46
C LEU A 300 -15.31 4.91 1.38
N TYR A 301 -14.69 3.82 1.84
CA TYR A 301 -13.56 3.92 2.76
C TYR A 301 -12.31 4.48 2.09
N TYR A 302 -11.81 3.85 1.03
CA TYR A 302 -10.53 4.28 0.44
C TYR A 302 -10.66 5.58 -0.34
N VAL A 303 -11.65 5.70 -1.23
CA VAL A 303 -11.82 6.89 -2.07
C VAL A 303 -12.54 8.01 -1.32
N GLY A 304 -13.54 7.68 -0.50
CA GLY A 304 -14.29 8.66 0.30
C GLY A 304 -13.51 9.17 1.50
N GLU A 305 -13.16 8.30 2.44
CA GLU A 305 -12.50 8.71 3.69
C GLU A 305 -10.99 8.91 3.54
N LEU A 306 -10.28 7.91 3.03
CA LEU A 306 -8.82 7.97 2.97
C LEU A 306 -8.30 8.89 1.86
N GLN A 307 -9.19 9.31 0.93
CA GLN A 307 -8.82 10.04 -0.28
C GLN A 307 -7.70 9.34 -1.08
N LYS A 308 -7.72 8.00 -1.03
CA LYS A 308 -6.74 7.08 -1.59
C LYS A 308 -7.37 6.32 -2.75
N PRO A 309 -6.82 6.44 -3.97
CA PRO A 309 -7.26 5.60 -5.08
C PRO A 309 -6.92 4.13 -4.82
N LEU A 310 -7.67 3.22 -5.45
CA LEU A 310 -7.51 1.78 -5.30
C LEU A 310 -7.49 1.07 -6.65
N ALA A 311 -6.78 -0.06 -6.73
CA ALA A 311 -6.68 -0.83 -7.94
C ALA A 311 -7.80 -1.86 -8.04
N LEU A 312 -8.15 -2.23 -9.27
CA LEU A 312 -9.10 -3.30 -9.57
C LEU A 312 -8.65 -4.10 -10.78
N ASP A 313 -9.04 -5.37 -10.82
CA ASP A 313 -9.11 -6.09 -12.07
C ASP A 313 -10.46 -5.81 -12.73
N VAL A 314 -10.41 -5.12 -13.87
CA VAL A 314 -11.60 -4.56 -14.51
C VAL A 314 -12.50 -5.62 -15.15
N HIS A 315 -11.99 -6.84 -15.36
CA HIS A 315 -12.68 -7.93 -16.03
C HIS A 315 -12.51 -9.25 -15.27
N SER A 316 -13.59 -10.03 -15.15
CA SER A 316 -13.53 -11.39 -14.59
C SER A 316 -13.02 -12.42 -15.60
N SER A 317 -11.89 -12.12 -16.26
CA SER A 317 -11.32 -12.92 -17.34
C SER A 317 -10.10 -13.73 -16.87
N PRO A 318 -9.58 -14.69 -17.65
CA PRO A 318 -8.31 -15.33 -17.32
C PRO A 318 -7.14 -14.33 -17.24
N ALA A 319 -7.17 -13.30 -18.08
CA ALA A 319 -6.23 -12.18 -18.06
C ALA A 319 -6.56 -11.25 -16.88
N VAL A 320 -5.53 -10.84 -16.14
CA VAL A 320 -5.67 -9.82 -15.10
C VAL A 320 -5.28 -8.48 -15.69
N ASP A 321 -6.19 -7.51 -15.58
CA ASP A 321 -5.97 -6.17 -16.10
C ASP A 321 -6.17 -5.13 -15.00
N ASN A 322 -5.06 -4.74 -14.36
CA ASN A 322 -5.07 -3.85 -13.21
C ASN A 322 -5.19 -2.39 -13.64
N HIS A 323 -6.34 -1.79 -13.37
CA HIS A 323 -6.58 -0.36 -13.50
C HIS A 323 -6.82 0.26 -12.12
N ILE A 324 -7.06 1.58 -12.06
CA ILE A 324 -7.22 2.28 -10.78
C ILE A 324 -8.50 3.09 -10.73
N ILE A 325 -9.33 2.88 -9.71
CA ILE A 325 -10.46 3.77 -9.39
C ILE A 325 -9.95 4.95 -8.56
N SER A 326 -10.29 6.16 -8.98
CA SER A 326 -9.96 7.40 -8.26
C SER A 326 -11.19 8.16 -7.77
N ALA A 327 -12.36 7.92 -8.34
CA ALA A 327 -13.59 8.62 -7.98
C ALA A 327 -14.83 7.73 -8.10
N TYR A 328 -15.89 8.10 -7.38
CA TYR A 328 -17.23 7.57 -7.54
C TYR A 328 -18.28 8.69 -7.50
N ASP A 329 -19.36 8.47 -8.22
CA ASP A 329 -20.65 9.14 -8.08
C ASP A 329 -21.72 8.04 -8.01
N MET A 330 -22.40 7.92 -6.86
CA MET A 330 -23.39 6.89 -6.59
C MET A 330 -24.76 7.51 -6.38
N GLU A 331 -25.74 7.01 -7.13
CA GLU A 331 -27.16 7.24 -6.89
C GLU A 331 -27.75 6.04 -6.14
N ILE A 332 -28.45 6.30 -5.04
CA ILE A 332 -28.99 5.29 -4.14
C ILE A 332 -30.51 5.49 -4.04
N ALA A 333 -31.27 4.55 -4.59
CA ALA A 333 -32.72 4.56 -4.59
C ALA A 333 -33.28 3.49 -3.64
N PRO A 334 -34.18 3.85 -2.70
CA PRO A 334 -34.81 2.85 -1.84
C PRO A 334 -35.72 1.93 -2.67
N MET A 335 -35.60 0.62 -2.44
CA MET A 335 -36.51 -0.39 -3.00
C MET A 335 -37.45 -0.95 -1.92
N SER A 336 -36.95 -1.06 -0.69
CA SER A 336 -37.70 -1.46 0.50
C SER A 336 -37.04 -0.81 1.75
N ALA A 337 -37.54 -1.12 2.95
CA ALA A 337 -36.99 -0.57 4.20
C ALA A 337 -35.48 -0.79 4.39
N HIS A 338 -34.95 -1.92 3.90
CA HIS A 338 -33.54 -2.31 4.07
C HIS A 338 -32.90 -2.76 2.76
N THR A 339 -33.46 -2.37 1.62
CA THR A 339 -32.92 -2.71 0.30
C THR A 339 -32.87 -1.48 -0.58
N PHE A 340 -31.71 -1.25 -1.19
CA PHE A 340 -31.44 -0.08 -2.00
C PHE A 340 -30.84 -0.49 -3.34
N LEU A 341 -31.35 0.09 -4.43
CA LEU A 341 -30.71 0.03 -5.74
C LEU A 341 -29.61 1.09 -5.77
N VAL A 342 -28.38 0.67 -6.07
CA VAL A 342 -27.25 1.56 -6.25
C VAL A 342 -26.82 1.55 -7.71
N THR A 343 -26.70 2.75 -8.29
CA THR A 343 -26.01 2.98 -9.56
C THR A 343 -24.72 3.75 -9.26
N ALA A 344 -23.59 3.05 -9.28
CA ALA A 344 -22.28 3.61 -9.03
C ALA A 344 -21.55 3.87 -10.36
N THR A 345 -21.34 5.14 -10.70
CA THR A 345 -20.44 5.56 -11.77
C THR A 345 -19.06 5.78 -11.18
N VAL A 346 -18.07 5.01 -11.61
CA VAL A 346 -16.68 5.14 -11.15
C VAL A 346 -15.78 5.70 -12.23
N THR A 347 -14.85 6.57 -11.85
CA THR A 347 -13.77 7.04 -12.73
C THR A 347 -12.58 6.10 -12.57
N ILE A 348 -12.16 5.51 -13.69
CA ILE A 348 -11.07 4.54 -13.76
C ILE A 348 -9.93 5.12 -14.60
N HIS A 349 -8.70 4.92 -14.15
CA HIS A 349 -7.48 5.23 -14.86
C HIS A 349 -6.89 3.97 -15.49
N GLY A 350 -6.61 4.03 -16.80
CA GLY A 350 -5.85 3.02 -17.53
C GLY A 350 -4.41 3.47 -17.77
N TYR A 351 -3.55 2.53 -18.11
CA TYR A 351 -2.19 2.84 -18.55
C TYR A 351 -2.18 3.35 -19.99
N ASP A 352 -1.11 4.04 -20.37
CA ASP A 352 -0.84 4.45 -21.74
C ASP A 352 -0.55 3.24 -22.63
N HIS A 353 -0.95 3.32 -23.89
CA HIS A 353 -0.69 2.25 -24.87
C HIS A 353 0.71 2.29 -25.48
N THR A 354 1.50 3.32 -25.15
CA THR A 354 2.87 3.53 -25.59
C THR A 354 3.71 4.10 -24.45
N ILE A 355 5.04 4.06 -24.60
CA ILE A 355 5.95 4.71 -23.65
C ILE A 355 5.87 6.23 -23.87
N ILE A 356 5.51 6.95 -22.81
CA ILE A 356 5.34 8.41 -22.81
C ILE A 356 6.33 9.04 -21.81
N GLU A 357 7.01 10.12 -22.24
CA GLU A 357 7.94 10.89 -21.40
C GLU A 357 7.28 12.07 -20.69
N ILE A 358 6.04 12.38 -21.03
CA ILE A 358 5.29 13.51 -20.49
C ILE A 358 4.66 13.10 -19.14
N PRO A 359 4.97 13.80 -18.03
CA PRO A 359 4.30 13.60 -16.76
C PRO A 359 2.83 14.03 -16.81
N GLY A 360 2.01 13.54 -15.88
CA GLY A 360 0.63 13.95 -15.70
C GLY A 360 -0.27 12.80 -15.25
N VAL A 361 -1.57 13.06 -15.26
CA VAL A 361 -2.60 12.10 -14.85
C VAL A 361 -2.82 11.04 -15.94
N ALA A 362 -2.93 9.77 -15.52
CA ALA A 362 -3.22 8.65 -16.39
C ALA A 362 -4.56 8.80 -17.14
N PRO A 363 -4.68 8.32 -18.40
CA PRO A 363 -5.93 8.34 -19.16
C PRO A 363 -7.12 7.81 -18.36
N THR A 364 -8.27 8.45 -18.49
CA THR A 364 -9.48 8.09 -17.72
C THR A 364 -10.62 7.61 -18.61
N TYR A 365 -11.47 6.76 -18.03
CA TYR A 365 -12.77 6.40 -18.55
C TYR A 365 -13.72 6.10 -17.38
N THR A 366 -15.02 6.00 -17.65
CA THR A 366 -16.01 5.69 -16.62
C THR A 366 -16.57 4.28 -16.80
N LYS A 367 -16.94 3.65 -15.68
CA LYS A 367 -17.69 2.40 -15.68
C LYS A 367 -18.86 2.50 -14.71
N ILE A 368 -20.00 1.94 -15.11
CA ILE A 368 -21.22 1.95 -14.31
C ILE A 368 -21.45 0.56 -13.74
N TYR A 369 -21.55 0.50 -12.42
CA TYR A 369 -21.84 -0.70 -11.65
C TYR A 369 -23.22 -0.57 -11.00
N LYS A 370 -24.10 -1.54 -11.25
CA LYS A 370 -25.47 -1.58 -10.70
C LYS A 370 -25.64 -2.78 -9.79
N TYR A 371 -26.17 -2.55 -8.59
CA TYR A 371 -26.36 -3.60 -7.59
C TYR A 371 -27.42 -3.23 -6.58
N ASN A 372 -28.06 -4.24 -6.00
CA ASN A 372 -28.88 -4.08 -4.80
C ASN A 372 -27.99 -4.21 -3.57
N LEU A 373 -28.12 -3.29 -2.62
CA LEU A 373 -27.56 -3.40 -1.29
C LEU A 373 -28.64 -3.76 -0.28
N THR A 374 -28.31 -4.64 0.65
CA THR A 374 -29.10 -4.92 1.85
C THR A 374 -28.39 -4.34 3.05
N THR A 375 -29.13 -3.62 3.91
CA THR A 375 -28.61 -3.03 5.14
C THR A 375 -29.18 -3.71 6.39
N ASP A 376 -28.55 -3.49 7.53
CA ASP A 376 -29.19 -3.70 8.82
C ASP A 376 -30.12 -2.52 9.18
N GLU A 377 -30.71 -2.57 10.39
CA GLU A 377 -31.58 -1.52 10.93
C GLU A 377 -30.88 -0.17 11.09
N SER A 378 -29.56 -0.15 11.23
CA SER A 378 -28.75 1.07 11.34
C SER A 378 -28.39 1.68 9.98
N GLY A 379 -28.75 1.01 8.88
CA GLY A 379 -28.39 1.42 7.52
C GLY A 379 -26.99 0.94 7.08
N GLN A 380 -26.31 0.11 7.87
CA GLN A 380 -25.00 -0.43 7.52
C GLN A 380 -25.15 -1.49 6.42
N PRO A 381 -24.46 -1.40 5.27
CA PRO A 381 -24.46 -2.46 4.27
C PRO A 381 -23.96 -3.79 4.86
N ILE A 382 -24.75 -4.86 4.72
CA ILE A 382 -24.44 -6.20 5.21
C ILE A 382 -24.46 -7.26 4.11
N GLY A 383 -24.99 -6.94 2.92
CA GLY A 383 -25.02 -7.82 1.77
C GLY A 383 -25.50 -7.10 0.52
N GLY A 384 -25.62 -7.85 -0.58
CA GLY A 384 -26.15 -7.32 -1.82
C GLY A 384 -26.14 -8.33 -2.96
N THR A 385 -26.65 -7.91 -4.12
CA THR A 385 -26.61 -8.71 -5.36
C THR A 385 -26.30 -7.82 -6.55
N TRP A 386 -25.38 -8.27 -7.40
CA TRP A 386 -25.03 -7.58 -8.65
C TRP A 386 -26.17 -7.65 -9.66
N ILE A 387 -26.44 -6.52 -10.32
CA ILE A 387 -27.37 -6.42 -11.46
C ILE A 387 -26.56 -6.31 -12.76
N SER A 388 -25.50 -5.49 -12.76
CA SER A 388 -24.53 -5.42 -13.85
C SER A 388 -23.46 -6.50 -13.71
N GLU A 389 -22.48 -6.51 -14.62
CA GLU A 389 -21.19 -7.15 -14.36
C GLU A 389 -20.48 -6.48 -13.18
N ASN A 390 -19.63 -7.25 -12.50
CA ASN A 390 -18.79 -6.82 -11.39
C ASN A 390 -17.31 -6.83 -11.81
N PRO A 391 -16.43 -6.06 -11.14
CA PRO A 391 -14.99 -6.30 -11.27
C PRO A 391 -14.63 -7.66 -10.65
N ASP A 392 -13.50 -8.24 -11.03
CA ASP A 392 -13.09 -9.53 -10.46
C ASP A 392 -12.77 -9.36 -8.95
N PHE A 393 -11.86 -8.43 -8.67
CA PHE A 393 -11.47 -8.06 -7.32
C PHE A 393 -11.01 -6.60 -7.27
N MET A 394 -10.86 -6.10 -6.04
CA MET A 394 -10.22 -4.82 -5.75
C MET A 394 -9.05 -5.04 -4.80
N TRP A 395 -8.04 -4.19 -4.91
CA TRP A 395 -6.91 -4.25 -4.02
C TRP A 395 -6.27 -2.88 -3.81
N VAL A 396 -5.57 -2.74 -2.69
CA VAL A 396 -4.93 -1.50 -2.28
C VAL A 396 -3.47 -1.79 -1.97
N PRO A 397 -2.52 -1.14 -2.65
CA PRO A 397 -1.11 -1.21 -2.28
C PRO A 397 -0.91 -0.50 -0.93
N LEU A 398 -0.32 -1.18 0.05
CA LEU A 398 -0.18 -0.66 1.41
C LEU A 398 1.18 0.03 1.63
N SER A 399 2.25 -0.55 1.10
CA SER A 399 3.63 -0.06 1.21
C SER A 399 4.38 -0.36 -0.09
N PRO A 400 5.43 0.41 -0.44
CA PRO A 400 6.36 0.05 -1.50
C PRO A 400 6.90 -1.36 -1.39
N GLY A 401 7.17 -1.98 -2.54
CA GLY A 401 7.56 -3.38 -2.68
C GLY A 401 9.00 -3.67 -2.27
N HIS A 402 9.29 -4.94 -1.99
CA HIS A 402 10.63 -5.40 -1.57
C HIS A 402 11.07 -6.74 -2.18
N CYS A 403 10.29 -7.34 -3.09
CA CYS A 403 10.62 -8.69 -3.59
C CYS A 403 11.65 -8.68 -4.73
N GLN A 404 11.96 -7.52 -5.31
CA GLN A 404 12.93 -7.37 -6.39
C GLN A 404 14.29 -6.93 -5.86
N LYS A 405 15.34 -7.08 -6.68
CA LYS A 405 16.68 -6.57 -6.36
C LYS A 405 16.82 -5.05 -6.58
N ILE A 406 15.73 -4.32 -6.35
CA ILE A 406 15.69 -2.86 -6.41
C ILE A 406 15.60 -2.38 -4.97
N GLU A 407 16.70 -1.86 -4.44
CA GLU A 407 16.74 -1.38 -3.07
C GLU A 407 16.25 0.06 -2.97
N GLU A 408 15.41 0.33 -1.97
CA GLU A 408 14.80 1.64 -1.74
C GLU A 408 15.85 2.77 -1.59
N GLN A 409 17.03 2.46 -1.03
CA GLN A 409 18.12 3.43 -0.91
C GLN A 409 18.57 3.97 -2.27
N TRP A 410 18.81 3.09 -3.24
CA TRP A 410 19.30 3.44 -4.57
C TRP A 410 18.21 4.08 -5.40
N LEU A 411 16.97 3.64 -5.20
CA LEU A 411 15.82 4.24 -5.83
C LEU A 411 15.63 5.70 -5.38
N ASN A 412 15.73 5.96 -4.07
CA ASN A 412 15.65 7.31 -3.54
C ASN A 412 16.80 8.19 -4.04
N THR A 413 18.04 7.67 -4.08
CA THR A 413 19.18 8.38 -4.67
C THR A 413 18.88 8.76 -6.11
N LEU A 414 18.45 7.82 -6.95
CA LEU A 414 18.10 8.04 -8.35
C LEU A 414 17.02 9.09 -8.54
N LEU A 415 15.93 9.03 -7.76
CA LEU A 415 14.81 9.97 -7.89
C LEU A 415 15.13 11.38 -7.37
N SER A 416 16.21 11.54 -6.61
CA SER A 416 16.63 12.79 -5.98
C SER A 416 17.75 13.55 -6.72
N MET A 417 18.42 12.95 -7.70
CA MET A 417 19.48 13.57 -8.52
C MET A 417 19.02 14.87 -9.18
#